data_AF-A0A432LDU0-F1
#
_entry.id   AF-A0A432LDU0-F1
#
_cell.length_a   1.000
_cell.length_b   1.000
_cell.length_c   1.000
_cell.angle_alpha   90.00
_cell.angle_beta   90.00
_cell.angle_gamma   90.00
#
_symmetry.space_group_name_H-M   'P 1'
#
loop_
_entity.id
_entity.type
_entity.pdbx_description
1 polymer ?
#
loop_
_entity_poly.entity_id
_entity_poly.type
_entity_poly.pdbx_seq_one_letter_code
_entity_poly.pdbx_strand_id
1 'polypeptide(L)'
;MNKKISIIYLGLAIGFLNAFDGVATNYGVLNNFIEEANPLMETLLLASPIIFLSVKSALSALVIFVCYLVYKHSKEIFQRFFSIALVGVSFMYVGILGLHLYWISLL
;
A
#
# COMPACT_ATOMS: atom_id res chain seq x y z
N MET A 1 23.09 -2.24 -5.49
CA MET A 1 21.98 -3.20 -5.32
C MET A 1 21.67 -3.81 -6.70
N ASN A 2 21.57 -5.14 -6.82
CA ASN A 2 21.19 -5.76 -8.09
C ASN A 2 19.76 -5.31 -8.45
N LYS A 3 19.56 -4.65 -9.60
CA LYS A 3 18.27 -4.03 -9.99
C LYS A 3 17.09 -5.02 -10.01
N LYS A 4 17.37 -6.32 -10.09
CA LYS A 4 16.34 -7.36 -10.00
C LYS A 4 15.79 -7.48 -8.58
N ILE A 5 16.67 -7.42 -7.57
CA ILE A 5 16.30 -7.60 -6.16
C ILE A 5 15.53 -6.38 -5.62
N SER A 6 15.73 -5.17 -6.19
CA SER A 6 15.01 -3.97 -5.76
C SER A 6 13.49 -4.07 -5.92
N ILE A 7 13.01 -4.79 -6.94
CA ILE A 7 11.57 -5.00 -7.17
C ILE A 7 10.94 -5.72 -5.97
N ILE A 8 11.63 -6.73 -5.42
CA ILE A 8 11.12 -7.48 -4.26
C ILE A 8 11.07 -6.58 -3.02
N TYR A 9 12.15 -5.83 -2.73
CA TYR A 9 12.17 -4.95 -1.56
C TYR A 9 11.15 -3.83 -1.66
N LEU A 10 10.99 -3.21 -2.83
CA LEU A 10 9.95 -2.19 -3.05
C LEU A 10 8.55 -2.79 -2.92
N GLY A 11 8.31 -3.98 -3.46
CA GLY A 11 7.04 -4.69 -3.31
C GLY A 11 6.69 -5.01 -1.86
N LEU A 12 7.66 -5.50 -1.08
CA LEU A 12 7.51 -5.75 0.35
C LEU A 12 7.23 -4.46 1.13
N ALA A 13 7.97 -3.38 0.83
CA ALA A 13 7.76 -2.08 1.47
C ALA A 13 6.36 -1.52 1.16
N ILE A 14 5.93 -1.52 -0.10
CA ILE A 14 4.60 -1.06 -0.51
C ILE A 14 3.49 -1.91 0.12
N GLY A 15 3.64 -3.24 0.10
CA GLY A 15 2.68 -4.15 0.73
C GLY A 15 2.54 -3.88 2.23
N PHE A 16 3.65 -3.69 2.94
CA PHE A 16 3.63 -3.31 4.35
C PHE A 16 2.97 -1.95 4.58
N LEU A 17 3.31 -0.94 3.78
CA LEU A 17 2.74 0.40 3.89
C LEU A 17 1.23 0.40 3.62
N ASN A 18 0.74 -0.38 2.65
CA ASN A 18 -0.70 -0.52 2.38
C ASN A 18 -1.45 -1.27 3.49
N ALA A 19 -0.81 -2.26 4.12
CA ALA A 19 -1.40 -2.93 5.28
C ALA A 19 -1.49 -1.98 6.48
N PHE A 20 -0.42 -1.20 6.75
CA PHE A 20 -0.40 -0.18 7.79
C PHE A 20 -1.46 0.90 7.54
N ASP A 21 -1.53 1.44 6.33
CA ASP A 21 -2.54 2.41 5.90
C ASP A 21 -3.96 1.87 6.15
N GLY A 22 -4.25 0.62 5.80
CA GLY A 22 -5.53 0.00 6.14
C GLY A 22 -5.84 0.01 7.65
N VAL A 23 -4.88 -0.35 8.51
CA VAL A 23 -5.08 -0.33 9.97
C VAL A 23 -5.27 1.10 10.49
N ALA A 24 -4.42 2.03 10.05
CA ALA A 24 -4.44 3.42 10.50
C ALA A 24 -5.72 4.14 10.03
N THR A 25 -6.16 3.94 8.79
CA THR A 25 -7.44 4.45 8.29
C THR A 25 -8.61 3.89 9.06
N ASN A 26 -8.67 2.57 9.26
CA ASN A 26 -9.75 1.96 10.01
C ASN A 26 -9.85 2.53 11.43
N TYR A 27 -8.71 2.68 12.12
CA TYR A 27 -8.67 3.28 13.45
C TYR A 27 -9.07 4.77 13.42
N GLY A 28 -8.53 5.54 12.47
CA GLY A 28 -8.81 6.97 12.34
C GLY A 28 -10.27 7.28 12.05
N VAL A 29 -10.89 6.55 11.11
CA VAL A 29 -12.30 6.74 10.74
C VAL A 29 -13.24 6.30 11.88
N LEU A 30 -12.99 5.14 12.51
CA LEU A 30 -13.83 4.67 13.62
C LEU A 30 -13.86 5.60 14.84
N ASN A 31 -12.81 6.40 15.03
CA ASN A 31 -12.73 7.39 16.10
C ASN A 31 -13.04 8.82 15.63
N ASN A 32 -13.48 9.01 14.37
CA ASN A 32 -13.77 10.31 13.75
C ASN A 32 -12.58 11.29 13.72
N PHE A 33 -11.35 10.77 13.63
CA PHE A 33 -10.14 11.61 13.50
C PHE A 33 -9.86 12.03 12.06
N ILE A 34 -10.26 11.20 11.09
CA ILE A 34 -10.08 11.43 9.66
C ILE A 34 -11.29 10.90 8.88
N GLU A 35 -11.39 11.31 7.62
CA GLU A 35 -12.32 10.76 6.64
C GLU A 35 -11.53 9.99 5.55
N GLU A 36 -12.13 8.94 4.99
CA GLU A 36 -11.52 8.18 3.89
C GLU A 36 -11.78 8.91 2.57
N ALA A 37 -10.72 9.33 1.89
CA ALA A 37 -10.82 10.10 0.65
C ALA A 37 -11.13 9.25 -0.59
N ASN A 38 -10.92 7.92 -0.53
CA ASN A 38 -11.22 7.00 -1.62
C ASN A 38 -12.67 6.49 -1.52
N PRO A 39 -13.59 6.90 -2.43
CA PRO A 39 -15.00 6.56 -2.33
C PRO A 39 -15.26 5.04 -2.34
N LEU A 40 -14.43 4.27 -3.05
CA LEU A 40 -14.55 2.82 -3.06
C LEU A 40 -14.17 2.23 -1.70
N MET A 41 -13.09 2.70 -1.08
CA MET A 41 -12.69 2.22 0.25
C MET A 41 -13.66 2.68 1.33
N GLU A 42 -14.19 3.90 1.22
CA GLU A 42 -15.24 4.42 2.10
C GLU A 42 -16.47 3.49 2.08
N THR A 43 -16.95 3.11 0.89
CA THR A 43 -18.09 2.17 0.80
C THR A 43 -17.81 0.82 1.45
N LEU A 44 -16.58 0.30 1.37
CA LEU A 44 -16.20 -0.95 2.03
C LEU A 44 -16.17 -0.79 3.55
N LEU A 45 -15.64 0.33 4.04
CA LEU A 45 -15.50 0.62 5.46
C LEU A 45 -16.88 0.84 6.12
N LEU A 46 -17.79 1.53 5.42
CA LEU A 46 -19.21 1.67 5.81
C LEU A 46 -19.95 0.33 5.81
N ALA A 47 -19.65 -0.58 4.86
CA ALA A 47 -20.26 -1.90 4.82
C ALA A 47 -19.76 -2.80 5.96
N SER A 48 -18.44 -2.86 6.17
CA SER A 48 -17.83 -3.55 7.30
C SER A 48 -16.34 -3.21 7.43
N PRO A 49 -15.86 -2.79 8.61
CA PRO A 49 -14.44 -2.66 8.92
C PRO A 49 -13.60 -3.90 8.57
N ILE A 50 -14.18 -5.10 8.78
CA ILE A 50 -13.49 -6.37 8.52
C ILE A 50 -13.31 -6.60 7.01
N ILE A 51 -14.33 -6.27 6.20
CA ILE A 51 -14.24 -6.38 4.73
C ILE A 51 -13.18 -5.42 4.21
N PHE A 52 -13.19 -4.17 4.67
CA PHE A 52 -12.18 -3.16 4.31
C PHE A 52 -10.75 -3.66 4.60
N LEU A 53 -10.49 -4.12 5.83
CA LEU A 53 -9.17 -4.65 6.22
C LEU A 53 -8.77 -5.91 5.43
N SER A 54 -9.74 -6.79 5.13
CA SER A 54 -9.50 -7.99 4.34
C SER A 54 -9.09 -7.64 2.91
N VAL A 55 -9.77 -6.67 2.28
CA VAL A 55 -9.45 -6.18 0.94
C VAL A 55 -8.07 -5.51 0.92
N LYS A 56 -7.75 -4.66 1.90
CA LYS A 56 -6.42 -4.04 2.03
C LYS A 56 -5.33 -5.10 2.21
N SER A 57 -5.57 -6.12 3.03
CA SER A 57 -4.63 -7.23 3.23
C SER A 57 -4.42 -8.04 1.94
N ALA A 58 -5.50 -8.35 1.22
CA ALA A 58 -5.43 -9.03 -0.07
C ALA A 58 -4.68 -8.22 -1.12
N LEU A 59 -4.89 -6.91 -1.21
CA LEU A 59 -4.15 -6.01 -2.10
C LEU A 59 -2.66 -5.96 -1.75
N SER A 60 -2.33 -5.94 -0.45
CA SER A 60 -0.94 -5.98 0.01
C SER A 60 -0.22 -7.26 -0.44
N ALA A 61 -0.87 -8.41 -0.24
CA ALA A 61 -0.37 -9.70 -0.72
C ALA A 61 -0.26 -9.75 -2.25
N LEU A 62 -1.25 -9.20 -2.97
CA LEU A 62 -1.28 -9.15 -4.42
C LEU A 62 -0.10 -8.34 -4.97
N VAL A 63 0.22 -7.17 -4.40
CA VAL A 63 1.37 -6.36 -4.83
C VAL A 63 2.67 -7.13 -4.67
N ILE A 64 2.87 -7.79 -3.52
CA ILE A 64 4.06 -8.62 -3.27
C ILE A 64 4.14 -9.77 -4.28
N PHE A 65 3.01 -10.46 -4.52
CA PHE A 65 2.93 -11.56 -5.46
C PHE A 65 3.24 -11.13 -6.90
N VAL A 66 2.69 -10.01 -7.36
CA VAL A 66 2.98 -9.44 -8.68
C VAL A 66 4.46 -9.06 -8.79
N CYS A 67 5.04 -8.42 -7.76
CA CYS A 67 6.47 -8.10 -7.75
C CYS A 67 7.34 -9.36 -7.87
N TYR A 68 6.97 -10.45 -7.19
CA TYR A 68 7.63 -11.74 -7.32
C TYR A 68 7.52 -12.33 -8.72
N LEU A 69 6.33 -12.29 -9.35
CA LEU A 69 6.15 -12.76 -10.72
C LEU A 69 6.99 -11.96 -11.71
N VAL A 70 7.03 -10.63 -11.58
CA VAL A 70 7.83 -9.76 -12.45
C VAL A 70 9.32 -10.03 -12.28
N TYR A 71 9.78 -10.19 -11.04
CA TYR A 71 11.17 -10.55 -10.75
C TYR A 71 11.57 -11.87 -11.41
N LYS A 72 10.72 -12.90 -11.33
CA LYS A 72 11.05 -14.26 -11.78
C LYS A 72 10.83 -14.49 -13.28
N HIS A 73 9.80 -13.91 -13.88
CA HIS A 73 9.32 -14.31 -15.20
C HIS A 73 9.40 -13.22 -16.28
N SER A 74 9.64 -11.95 -15.93
CA SER A 74 9.66 -10.85 -16.92
C SER A 74 11.02 -10.58 -17.53
N LYS A 75 11.04 -10.01 -18.75
CA LYS A 75 12.25 -9.54 -19.43
C LYS A 75 12.84 -8.31 -18.73
N GLU A 76 14.15 -8.11 -18.85
CA GLU A 76 14.86 -7.02 -18.14
C GLU A 76 14.33 -5.62 -18.45
N ILE A 77 13.90 -5.38 -19.71
CA ILE A 77 13.33 -4.08 -20.10
C ILE A 77 12.03 -3.77 -19.34
N PHE A 78 11.15 -4.76 -19.20
CA PHE A 78 9.91 -4.61 -18.45
C PHE A 78 10.19 -4.43 -16.96
N GLN A 79 11.12 -5.22 -16.40
CA GLN A 79 11.55 -5.08 -15.01
C GLN A 79 12.05 -3.65 -14.71
N ARG A 80 12.77 -3.02 -15.64
CA ARG A 80 13.25 -1.64 -15.49
C ARG A 80 12.10 -0.63 -15.42
N PHE A 81 11.15 -0.70 -16.35
CA PHE A 81 9.96 0.18 -16.32
C PHE A 81 9.12 -0.05 -15.07
N PHE A 82 8.88 -1.31 -14.71
CA PHE A 82 8.14 -1.68 -13.51
C PHE A 82 8.82 -1.16 -12.23
N SER A 83 10.14 -1.26 -12.12
CA SER A 83 10.87 -0.72 -10.97
C SER A 83 10.76 0.80 -10.85
N ILE A 84 10.70 1.54 -11.97
CA ILE A 84 10.49 3.00 -11.93
C ILE A 84 9.07 3.31 -11.44
N ALA A 85 8.07 2.57 -11.92
CA ALA A 85 6.70 2.72 -11.43
C ALA A 85 6.59 2.43 -9.93
N LEU A 86 7.24 1.37 -9.43
CA LEU A 86 7.27 1.04 -8.00
C LEU A 86 7.90 2.16 -7.15
N VAL A 87 8.93 2.84 -7.66
CA VAL A 87 9.50 4.00 -6.97
C VAL A 87 8.47 5.11 -6.84
N GLY A 88 7.72 5.43 -7.92
CA GLY A 88 6.63 6.40 -7.87
C GLY A 88 5.55 6.04 -6.85
N VAL A 89 5.10 4.78 -6.86
CA VAL A 89 4.13 4.26 -5.87
C VAL A 89 4.68 4.35 -4.44
N SER A 90 5.97 4.07 -4.24
CA SER A 90 6.61 4.18 -2.93
C SER A 90 6.57 5.62 -2.39
N PHE A 91 6.83 6.62 -3.24
CA PHE A 91 6.70 8.02 -2.85
C PHE A 91 5.26 8.39 -2.44
N MET A 92 4.25 7.88 -3.15
CA MET A 92 2.86 8.08 -2.77
C MET A 92 2.56 7.49 -1.38
N TYR A 93 2.99 6.25 -1.13
CA TYR A 93 2.79 5.61 0.19
C TYR A 93 3.57 6.27 1.32
N VAL A 94 4.76 6.83 1.05
CA VAL A 94 5.47 7.66 2.05
C VAL A 94 4.67 8.92 2.37
N GLY A 95 4.04 9.56 1.38
CA GLY A 95 3.15 10.70 1.60
C GLY A 95 1.94 10.34 2.47
N ILE A 96 1.28 9.22 2.15
CA ILE A 96 0.14 8.69 2.93
C ILE A 96 0.57 8.36 4.36
N LEU A 97 1.71 7.69 4.54
CA LEU A 97 2.28 7.43 5.87
C LEU A 97 2.50 8.75 6.64
N GLY A 98 3.03 9.78 5.98
CA GLY A 98 3.22 11.10 6.57
C GLY A 98 1.92 11.72 7.07
N LEU A 99 0.82 11.60 6.31
CA LEU A 99 -0.51 12.03 6.75
C LEU A 99 -0.96 11.27 8.00
N HIS A 100 -0.74 9.95 8.05
CA HIS A 100 -1.06 9.15 9.23
C HIS A 100 -0.28 9.57 10.46
N LEU A 101 1.04 9.71 10.33
CA LEU A 101 1.88 10.16 11.44
C LEU A 101 1.49 11.56 11.92
N TYR A 102 1.11 12.45 11.01
CA TYR A 102 0.66 13.80 11.36
C TYR A 102 -0.57 13.79 12.27
N TRP A 103 -1.67 13.16 11.86
CA TRP A 103 -2.87 13.18 12.71
C TRP A 103 -2.72 12.33 13.97
N ILE A 104 -1.96 11.22 13.92
CA ILE A 104 -1.65 10.41 15.11
C ILE A 104 -0.86 11.24 16.13
N SER A 105 0.02 12.13 15.68
CA SER A 105 0.79 13.01 16.58
C SER A 105 -0.04 14.10 17.27
N LEU A 106 -1.29 14.31 16.83
CA LEU A 106 -2.24 15.26 17.42
C LEU A 106 -3.18 14.60 18.45
N LEU A 107 -3.10 13.28 18.64
CA LEU A 107 -3.80 12.53 19.67
C LEU A 107 -3.13 12.69 21.04
#